data_AF-A0A1G8M5Z9-F1
#
_entry.id   AF-A0A1G8M5Z9-F1
#
_cell.length_a   1.000
_cell.length_b   1.000
_cell.length_c   1.000
_cell.angle_alpha   90.00
_cell.angle_beta   90.00
_cell.angle_gamma   90.00
#
_symmetry.space_group_name_H-M   'P 1'
#
loop_
_entity.id
_entity.type
_entity.pdbx_description
1 polymer ?
#
loop_
_entity_poly.entity_id
_entity_poly.type
_entity_poly.pdbx_seq_one_letter_code
_entity_poly.pdbx_strand_id
1 'polypeptide(L)'
;MIMNIIETIKRFPDQSSCIDYLEGLRWQGLPECPYCNSKRSSKRQESQRHICNSCNRSYSVLVGTVFEGTKLPLPQWFLAISLMLNAKKGLSARQLSRDLGCNRKTGWYLQMRIREAMRDGGDGGLFKGIVEVDETYLGGKKANHSKKKRQERRDNNLQVTGMQDKQPVIGLLERDGRLKLQVIDKAHG
;
A
#
# COMPACT_ATOMS: atom_id res chain seq x y z
N MET A 1 9.77 12.72 -3.32
CA MET A 1 10.43 12.75 -4.64
C MET A 1 9.63 11.86 -5.57
N ILE A 2 8.78 12.45 -6.41
CA ILE A 2 7.97 11.71 -7.37
C ILE A 2 8.87 11.42 -8.57
N MET A 3 9.34 10.18 -8.70
CA MET A 3 10.12 9.76 -9.86
C MET A 3 9.16 9.35 -10.99
N ASN A 4 9.48 9.73 -12.23
CA ASN A 4 8.74 9.23 -13.39
C ASN A 4 9.19 7.80 -13.75
N ILE A 5 8.48 7.16 -14.69
CA ILE A 5 8.72 5.77 -15.09
C ILE A 5 10.15 5.57 -15.63
N ILE A 6 10.63 6.50 -16.46
CA ILE A 6 11.94 6.40 -17.12
C ILE A 6 13.07 6.49 -16.07
N GLU A 7 12.97 7.44 -15.14
CA GLU A 7 13.91 7.58 -14.03
C GLU A 7 13.91 6.34 -13.13
N THR A 8 12.74 5.76 -12.88
CA THR A 8 12.61 4.57 -12.05
C THR A 8 13.35 3.39 -12.67
N ILE A 9 13.16 3.15 -13.97
CA ILE A 9 13.84 2.06 -14.70
C ILE A 9 15.36 2.29 -14.74
N LYS A 10 15.81 3.53 -14.98
CA LYS A 10 17.25 3.87 -15.01
C LYS A 10 17.92 3.68 -13.66
N ARG A 11 17.23 4.03 -12.57
CA ARG A 11 17.77 3.94 -11.21
C ARG A 11 17.75 2.52 -10.66
N PHE A 12 16.78 1.71 -11.08
CA PHE A 12 16.58 0.35 -10.57
C PHE A 12 16.57 -0.68 -11.71
N PRO A 13 17.68 -0.83 -12.46
CA PRO A 13 17.74 -1.72 -13.61
C PRO A 13 17.72 -3.21 -13.21
N ASP A 14 18.23 -3.54 -12.01
CA ASP A 14 18.44 -4.91 -11.58
C ASP A 14 18.17 -5.11 -10.07
N GLN A 15 18.21 -6.37 -9.65
CA GLN A 15 17.91 -6.78 -8.28
C GLN A 15 18.92 -6.23 -7.25
N SER A 16 20.21 -6.12 -7.60
CA SER A 16 21.25 -5.64 -6.68
C SER A 16 21.12 -4.14 -6.41
N SER A 17 20.91 -3.33 -7.46
CA SER A 17 20.63 -1.89 -7.34
C SER A 17 19.44 -1.60 -6.41
N CYS A 18 18.40 -2.43 -6.49
CA CYS A 18 17.24 -2.33 -5.60
C CYS A 18 17.58 -2.65 -4.14
N ILE A 19 18.37 -3.70 -3.91
CA ILE A 19 18.75 -4.15 -2.56
C ILE A 19 19.67 -3.11 -1.92
N ASP A 20 20.69 -2.63 -2.62
CA ASP A 20 21.61 -1.61 -2.10
C ASP A 20 20.87 -0.32 -1.73
N TYR A 21 19.88 0.08 -2.55
CA TYR A 21 19.01 1.20 -2.21
C TYR A 21 18.19 0.96 -0.92
N LEU A 22 17.61 -0.23 -0.76
CA LEU A 22 16.87 -0.59 0.46
C LEU A 22 17.79 -0.67 1.69
N GLU A 23 19.02 -1.17 1.53
CA GLU A 23 20.02 -1.25 2.60
C GLU A 23 20.41 0.16 3.07
N GLY A 24 20.62 1.08 2.12
CA GLY A 24 20.88 2.48 2.41
C GLY A 24 19.73 3.15 3.16
N LEU A 25 18.49 2.93 2.71
CA LEU A 25 17.30 3.50 3.37
C LEU A 25 17.07 2.95 4.78
N ARG A 26 17.23 1.64 4.96
CA ARG A 26 16.85 0.97 6.22
C ARG A 26 17.94 1.04 7.28
N TRP A 27 19.19 0.90 6.88
CA TRP A 27 20.31 0.66 7.79
C TRP A 27 21.41 1.70 7.74
N GLN A 28 21.41 2.61 6.74
CA GLN A 28 22.42 3.66 6.59
C GLN A 28 23.87 3.13 6.69
N GLY A 29 24.12 1.90 6.23
CA GLY A 29 25.44 1.26 6.24
C GLY A 29 25.73 0.36 7.45
N LEU A 30 24.85 0.26 8.44
CA LEU A 30 25.00 -0.63 9.60
C LEU A 30 23.87 -1.67 9.65
N PRO A 31 24.02 -2.84 9.00
CA PRO A 31 22.95 -3.82 8.95
C PRO A 31 22.56 -4.30 10.35
N GLU A 32 21.26 -4.23 10.63
CA GLU A 32 20.69 -4.66 11.90
C GLU A 32 19.87 -5.93 11.70
N CYS A 33 20.14 -6.95 12.52
CA CYS A 33 19.44 -8.22 12.41
C CYS A 33 17.97 -8.06 12.84
N PRO A 34 16.99 -8.39 11.98
CA PRO A 34 15.56 -8.24 12.30
C PRO A 34 15.05 -9.25 13.34
N TYR A 35 15.87 -10.23 13.74
CA TYR A 35 15.48 -11.27 14.69
C TYR A 35 15.98 -11.02 16.12
N CYS A 36 17.12 -10.32 16.27
CA CYS A 36 17.74 -10.08 17.57
C CYS A 36 18.32 -8.68 17.76
N ASN A 37 18.10 -7.78 16.79
CA ASN A 37 18.54 -6.37 16.79
C ASN A 37 20.06 -6.16 16.94
N SER A 38 20.86 -7.21 16.73
CA SER A 38 22.31 -7.11 16.74
C SER A 38 22.82 -6.48 15.45
N LYS A 39 23.78 -5.56 15.58
CA LYS A 39 24.53 -4.95 14.47
C LYS A 39 25.77 -5.76 14.06
N ARG A 40 26.02 -6.89 14.74
CA ARG A 40 27.12 -7.79 14.39
C ARG A 40 26.67 -8.67 13.22
N SER A 41 26.86 -8.16 12.02
CA SER A 41 26.43 -8.81 10.78
C SER A 41 27.55 -8.87 9.75
N SER A 42 27.58 -9.95 8.97
CA SER A 42 28.46 -10.09 7.81
C SER A 42 27.64 -10.28 6.54
N LYS A 43 27.95 -9.56 5.47
CA LYS A 43 27.33 -9.76 4.14
C LYS A 43 27.91 -11.02 3.51
N ARG A 44 27.08 -11.94 3.01
CA ARG A 44 27.56 -13.10 2.25
C ARG A 44 27.94 -12.64 0.84
N GLN A 45 29.08 -13.08 0.32
CA GLN A 45 29.54 -12.62 -1.00
C GLN A 45 28.70 -13.16 -2.16
N GLU A 46 28.23 -14.41 -2.06
CA GLU A 46 27.48 -15.08 -3.13
C GLU A 46 25.98 -14.79 -3.12
N SER A 47 25.47 -14.19 -2.04
CA SER A 47 24.03 -13.97 -1.87
C SER A 47 23.78 -12.57 -1.33
N GLN A 48 22.71 -11.92 -1.78
CA GLN A 48 22.26 -10.62 -1.27
C GLN A 48 21.61 -10.73 0.13
N ARG A 49 22.22 -11.53 1.00
CA ARG A 49 21.81 -11.85 2.37
C ARG A 49 22.95 -11.56 3.33
N HIS A 50 22.57 -11.22 4.55
CA HIS A 50 23.44 -11.05 5.71
C HIS A 50 23.35 -12.29 6.60
N ILE A 51 24.42 -12.56 7.36
CA ILE A 51 24.40 -13.48 8.48
C ILE A 51 24.65 -12.69 9.76
N CYS A 52 23.79 -12.92 10.77
CA CYS A 52 24.00 -12.33 12.09
C CYS A 52 25.00 -13.19 12.87
N ASN A 53 26.07 -12.57 13.36
CA ASN A 53 27.11 -13.25 14.15
C ASN A 53 26.69 -13.41 15.64
N SER A 54 25.52 -12.90 16.03
CA SER A 54 24.98 -13.09 17.39
C SER A 54 23.97 -14.24 17.48
N CYS A 55 23.09 -14.39 16.48
CA CYS A 55 22.07 -15.45 16.47
C CYS A 55 22.27 -16.50 15.36
N ASN A 56 23.32 -16.38 14.55
CA ASN A 56 23.67 -17.24 13.41
C ASN A 56 22.57 -17.41 12.35
N ARG A 57 21.53 -16.56 12.34
CA ARG A 57 20.48 -16.57 11.33
C ARG A 57 20.86 -15.75 10.11
N SER A 58 20.46 -16.23 8.93
CA SER A 58 20.58 -15.47 7.69
C SER A 58 19.32 -14.65 7.41
N TYR A 59 19.48 -13.38 7.09
CA TYR A 59 18.40 -12.46 6.77
C TYR A 59 18.74 -11.63 5.53
N SER A 60 17.73 -10.98 4.94
CA SER A 60 17.93 -9.96 3.90
C SER A 60 17.31 -8.65 4.35
N VAL A 61 17.62 -7.58 3.63
CA VAL A 61 16.99 -6.26 3.85
C VAL A 61 15.46 -6.29 3.67
N LEU A 62 14.92 -7.34 3.04
CA LEU A 62 13.50 -7.49 2.79
C LEU A 62 12.71 -8.01 4.00
N VAL A 63 13.36 -8.64 4.97
CA VAL A 63 12.70 -9.27 6.14
C VAL A 63 12.03 -8.20 7.01
N GLY A 64 10.75 -8.36 7.35
CA GLY A 64 9.97 -7.35 8.07
C GLY A 64 9.60 -6.13 7.22
N THR A 65 9.62 -6.25 5.89
CA THR A 65 9.22 -5.17 4.97
C THR A 65 8.11 -5.60 4.03
N VAL A 66 7.60 -4.63 3.28
CA VAL A 66 6.62 -4.84 2.20
C VAL A 66 7.12 -5.75 1.08
N PHE A 67 8.42 -6.02 1.03
CA PHE A 67 9.05 -6.90 0.04
C PHE A 67 9.29 -8.31 0.58
N GLU A 68 8.99 -8.57 1.86
CA GLU A 68 9.24 -9.88 2.46
C GLU A 68 8.47 -10.99 1.72
N GLY A 69 9.15 -12.11 1.46
CA GLY A 69 8.57 -13.28 0.80
C GLY A 69 8.17 -13.06 -0.67
N THR A 70 8.59 -11.96 -1.30
CA THR A 70 8.25 -11.72 -2.71
C THR A 70 8.95 -12.73 -3.63
N LYS A 71 8.19 -13.23 -4.60
CA LYS A 71 8.72 -13.95 -5.77
C LYS A 71 8.84 -13.05 -7.00
N LEU A 72 8.29 -11.83 -6.92
CA LEU A 72 8.40 -10.82 -7.96
C LEU A 72 9.76 -10.11 -7.85
N PRO A 73 10.49 -9.89 -8.97
CA PRO A 73 11.71 -9.10 -8.97
C PRO A 73 11.50 -7.71 -8.38
N LEU A 74 12.49 -7.20 -7.65
CA LEU A 74 12.39 -5.87 -7.04
C LEU A 74 12.25 -4.73 -8.06
N PRO A 75 12.89 -4.75 -9.26
CA PRO A 75 12.65 -3.72 -10.26
C PRO A 75 11.16 -3.54 -10.60
N GLN A 76 10.40 -4.64 -10.66
CA GLN A 76 8.95 -4.60 -10.90
C GLN A 76 8.19 -4.01 -9.71
N TRP A 77 8.65 -4.23 -8.48
CA TRP A 77 8.10 -3.57 -7.30
C TRP A 77 8.31 -2.05 -7.34
N PHE A 78 9.52 -1.59 -7.64
CA PHE A 78 9.83 -0.16 -7.72
C PHE A 78 9.03 0.52 -8.84
N LEU A 79 8.89 -0.14 -9.99
CA LEU A 79 8.03 0.33 -11.07
C LEU A 79 6.56 0.41 -10.63
N ALA A 80 6.05 -0.60 -9.93
CA ALA A 80 4.68 -0.60 -9.43
C ALA A 80 4.40 0.54 -8.44
N ILE A 81 5.33 0.78 -7.51
CA ILE A 81 5.25 1.88 -6.55
C ILE A 81 5.23 3.22 -7.29
N SER A 82 6.14 3.41 -8.27
CA SER A 82 6.20 4.62 -9.09
C SER A 82 4.89 4.86 -9.86
N LEU A 83 4.34 3.83 -10.52
CA LEU A 83 3.07 3.93 -11.24
C LEU A 83 1.90 4.28 -10.31
N MET A 84 1.86 3.68 -9.11
CA MET A 84 0.80 3.96 -8.14
C MET A 84 0.88 5.37 -7.56
N LEU A 85 2.09 5.85 -7.24
CA LEU A 85 2.30 7.21 -6.72
C LEU A 85 2.00 8.29 -7.76
N ASN A 86 2.28 8.02 -9.05
CA ASN A 86 2.01 8.94 -10.15
C ASN A 86 0.53 8.94 -10.60
N ALA A 87 -0.25 7.93 -10.23
CA ALA A 87 -1.63 7.79 -10.68
C ALA A 87 -2.59 8.65 -9.84
N LYS A 88 -2.83 9.90 -10.28
CA LYS A 88 -3.75 10.86 -9.61
C LYS A 88 -5.15 10.30 -9.30
N LYS A 89 -5.70 9.43 -10.16
CA LYS A 89 -7.05 8.84 -10.01
C LYS A 89 -7.00 7.38 -9.51
N GLY A 90 -5.85 6.92 -9.04
CA GLY A 90 -5.60 5.53 -8.74
C GLY A 90 -5.36 4.68 -9.98
N LEU A 91 -4.78 3.49 -9.77
CA LEU A 91 -4.41 2.54 -10.82
C LEU A 91 -5.22 1.25 -10.64
N SER A 92 -5.81 0.73 -11.71
CA SER A 92 -6.53 -0.55 -11.63
C SER A 92 -5.55 -1.73 -11.58
N ALA A 93 -5.90 -2.80 -10.88
CA ALA A 93 -5.07 -4.01 -10.82
C ALA A 93 -4.81 -4.62 -12.21
N ARG A 94 -5.77 -4.48 -13.13
CA ARG A 94 -5.63 -4.98 -14.51
C ARG A 94 -4.64 -4.15 -15.32
N GLN A 95 -4.68 -2.82 -15.16
CA GLN A 95 -3.71 -1.92 -15.76
C GLN A 95 -2.30 -2.22 -15.23
N LEU A 96 -2.13 -2.26 -13.91
CA LEU A 96 -0.84 -2.57 -13.30
C LEU A 96 -0.30 -3.93 -13.75
N SER A 97 -1.16 -4.95 -13.85
CA SER A 97 -0.73 -6.27 -14.33
C SER A 97 -0.22 -6.26 -15.78
N ARG A 98 -0.82 -5.43 -16.64
CA ARG A 98 -0.37 -5.24 -18.02
C ARG A 98 0.98 -4.52 -18.06
N ASP A 99 1.12 -3.45 -17.28
CA ASP A 99 2.32 -2.63 -17.25
C ASP A 99 3.54 -3.39 -16.68
N LEU A 100 3.30 -4.30 -15.73
CA LEU A 100 4.34 -5.16 -15.15
C LEU A 100 4.56 -6.50 -15.87
N GLY A 101 3.70 -6.85 -16.83
CA GLY A 101 3.73 -8.17 -17.48
C GLY A 101 3.45 -9.34 -16.53
N CYS A 102 2.62 -9.14 -15.50
CA CYS A 102 2.25 -10.19 -14.54
C CYS A 102 0.75 -10.54 -14.62
N ASN A 103 0.33 -11.57 -13.90
CA ASN A 103 -1.09 -11.92 -13.86
C ASN A 103 -1.88 -10.91 -12.99
N ARG A 104 -3.19 -10.82 -13.23
CA ARG A 104 -4.08 -9.90 -12.49
C ARG A 104 -4.06 -10.12 -10.97
N LYS A 105 -3.97 -11.36 -10.49
CA LYS A 105 -3.97 -11.68 -9.05
C LYS A 105 -2.70 -11.14 -8.38
N THR A 106 -1.54 -11.29 -9.03
CA THR A 106 -0.25 -10.73 -8.63
C THR A 106 -0.32 -9.21 -8.60
N GLY A 107 -0.83 -8.59 -9.67
CA GLY A 107 -1.03 -7.13 -9.70
C GLY A 107 -1.92 -6.62 -8.57
N TRP A 108 -3.05 -7.31 -8.29
CA TRP A 108 -3.93 -6.95 -7.18
C TRP A 108 -3.24 -7.12 -5.81
N TYR A 109 -2.58 -8.25 -5.57
CA TYR A 109 -1.86 -8.52 -4.33
C TYR A 109 -0.77 -7.48 -4.06
N LEU A 110 -0.02 -7.11 -5.11
CA LEU A 110 1.00 -6.07 -5.08
C LEU A 110 0.42 -4.71 -4.67
N GLN A 111 -0.71 -4.32 -5.27
CA GLN A 111 -1.41 -3.08 -4.91
C GLN A 111 -1.85 -3.06 -3.45
N MET A 112 -2.38 -4.17 -2.94
CA MET A 112 -2.83 -4.24 -1.55
C MET A 112 -1.65 -4.07 -0.58
N ARG A 113 -0.51 -4.73 -0.82
CA ARG A 113 0.69 -4.57 0.01
C ARG A 113 1.24 -3.14 -0.02
N ILE A 114 1.27 -2.51 -1.20
CA ILE A 114 1.72 -1.12 -1.32
C ILE A 114 0.77 -0.16 -0.59
N ARG A 115 -0.55 -0.36 -0.70
CA ARG A 115 -1.53 0.47 0.01
C ARG A 115 -1.45 0.29 1.53
N GLU A 116 -1.25 -0.93 2.00
CA GLU A 116 -1.09 -1.18 3.43
C GLU A 116 0.19 -0.53 3.95
N ALA A 117 1.27 -0.54 3.16
CA ALA A 117 2.50 0.16 3.48
C ALA A 117 2.36 1.69 3.54
N MET A 118 1.46 2.25 2.72
CA MET A 118 1.13 3.68 2.69
C MET A 118 0.17 4.07 3.80
N ARG A 119 -0.43 3.11 4.50
CA ARG A 119 -1.31 3.40 5.61
C ARG A 119 -0.47 3.94 6.74
N ASP A 120 -0.71 5.18 7.14
CA ASP A 120 -0.08 5.75 8.33
C ASP A 120 -0.41 4.85 9.53
N GLY A 121 0.62 4.22 10.09
CA GLY A 121 0.51 3.22 11.16
C GLY A 121 0.18 3.79 12.54
N GLY A 122 -0.26 5.05 12.63
CA GLY A 122 -0.63 5.68 13.90
C GLY A 122 -1.79 6.66 13.69
N ASP A 123 -2.42 7.07 14.79
CA ASP A 123 -3.62 7.92 14.77
C ASP A 123 -3.37 9.32 14.17
N GLY A 124 -2.13 9.61 13.75
CA GLY A 124 -1.61 10.91 13.38
C GLY A 124 -1.37 11.81 14.59
N GLY A 125 -1.89 11.47 15.77
CA GLY A 125 -2.10 12.44 16.84
C GLY A 125 -3.21 13.43 16.47
N LEU A 126 -3.45 14.41 17.35
CA LEU A 126 -4.49 15.41 17.13
C LEU A 126 -4.18 16.30 15.91
N PHE A 127 -5.22 16.67 15.16
CA PHE A 127 -5.14 17.73 14.18
C PHE A 127 -4.91 19.09 14.85
N LYS A 128 -4.25 20.03 14.16
CA LYS A 128 -3.98 21.38 14.67
C LYS A 128 -4.52 22.43 13.71
N GLY A 129 -4.92 23.58 14.23
CA GLY A 129 -5.41 24.69 13.41
C GLY A 129 -6.75 24.41 12.74
N ILE A 130 -6.88 24.79 11.46
CA ILE A 130 -8.12 24.67 10.70
C ILE A 130 -8.18 23.30 10.03
N VAL A 131 -9.24 22.56 10.34
CA VAL A 131 -9.55 21.25 9.75
C VAL A 131 -10.83 21.37 8.95
N GLU A 132 -10.76 21.02 7.68
CA GLU A 132 -11.91 20.88 6.79
C GLU A 132 -12.42 19.45 6.90
N VAL A 133 -13.73 19.31 7.11
CA VAL A 133 -14.39 18.00 7.29
C VAL A 133 -15.45 17.86 6.20
N ASP A 134 -15.42 16.73 5.51
CA ASP A 134 -16.39 16.38 4.48
C ASP A 134 -16.74 14.90 4.60
N GLU A 135 -17.95 14.52 4.19
CA GLU A 135 -18.37 13.13 4.18
C GLU A 135 -18.61 12.61 2.77
N THR A 136 -18.26 11.33 2.56
CA THR A 136 -18.55 10.63 1.33
C THR A 136 -19.18 9.27 1.60
N TYR A 137 -19.99 8.81 0.66
CA TYR A 137 -20.74 7.57 0.76
C TYR A 137 -20.25 6.58 -0.30
N LEU A 138 -19.52 5.56 0.14
CA LEU A 138 -18.92 4.54 -0.72
C LEU A 138 -19.81 3.31 -0.82
N GLY A 139 -20.14 2.91 -2.05
CA GLY A 139 -20.94 1.70 -2.30
C GLY A 139 -21.43 1.60 -3.73
N GLY A 140 -21.65 0.36 -4.18
CA GLY A 140 -22.19 0.08 -5.51
C GLY A 140 -23.61 0.63 -5.70
N LYS A 141 -23.98 0.92 -6.96
CA LYS A 141 -25.37 1.28 -7.28
C LYS A 141 -26.27 0.09 -6.95
N LYS A 142 -27.36 0.32 -6.22
CA LYS A 142 -28.30 -0.75 -5.82
C LYS A 142 -28.96 -1.44 -7.04
N ALA A 143 -29.03 -0.75 -8.19
CA ALA A 143 -29.46 -1.34 -9.46
C ALA A 143 -28.58 -2.52 -9.93
N ASN A 144 -27.31 -2.54 -9.53
CA ASN A 144 -26.34 -3.58 -9.88
C ASN A 144 -26.39 -4.78 -8.92
N HIS A 145 -27.30 -4.79 -7.95
CA HIS A 145 -27.46 -5.92 -7.03
C HIS A 145 -28.22 -7.09 -7.69
N SER A 146 -28.02 -8.29 -7.16
CA SER A 146 -28.71 -9.50 -7.64
C SER A 146 -30.23 -9.35 -7.60
N LYS A 147 -30.94 -10.08 -8.46
CA LYS A 147 -32.41 -10.03 -8.56
C LYS A 147 -33.08 -10.32 -7.20
N LYS A 148 -32.56 -11.29 -6.45
CA LYS A 148 -33.02 -11.66 -5.10
C LYS A 148 -32.94 -10.47 -4.13
N LYS A 149 -31.77 -9.82 -4.01
CA LYS A 149 -31.61 -8.65 -3.13
C LYS A 149 -32.45 -7.45 -3.54
N ARG A 150 -32.75 -7.30 -4.84
CA ARG A 150 -33.67 -6.25 -5.32
C ARG A 150 -35.12 -6.55 -4.94
N GLN A 151 -35.54 -7.81 -4.97
CA GLN A 151 -36.90 -8.23 -4.58
C GLN A 151 -37.12 -8.06 -3.08
N GLU A 152 -36.23 -8.62 -2.24
CA GLU A 152 -36.30 -8.50 -0.77
C GLU A 152 -36.46 -7.04 -0.31
N ARG A 153 -35.86 -6.08 -1.02
CA ARG A 153 -35.94 -4.66 -0.69
C ARG A 153 -37.23 -3.99 -1.12
N ARG A 154 -37.81 -4.42 -2.25
CA ARG A 154 -39.16 -3.99 -2.66
C ARG A 154 -40.18 -4.44 -1.62
N ASP A 155 -40.03 -5.68 -1.16
CA ASP A 155 -40.92 -6.27 -0.15
C ASP A 155 -40.81 -5.52 1.20
N ASN A 156 -39.63 -4.96 1.51
CA ASN A 156 -39.38 -4.14 2.70
C ASN A 156 -39.60 -2.62 2.50
N ASN A 157 -40.18 -2.17 1.38
CA ASN A 157 -40.37 -0.74 1.06
C ASN A 157 -39.09 0.13 1.14
N LEU A 158 -37.92 -0.46 0.90
CA LEU A 158 -36.65 0.26 0.95
C LEU A 158 -36.37 0.96 -0.40
N GLN A 159 -35.93 2.22 -0.34
CA GLN A 159 -35.64 3.00 -1.54
C GLN A 159 -34.48 2.38 -2.36
N VAL A 160 -34.68 2.30 -3.67
CA VAL A 160 -33.68 1.74 -4.63
C VAL A 160 -32.53 2.71 -4.88
N THR A 161 -32.73 3.99 -4.59
CA THR A 161 -31.72 5.06 -4.64
C THR A 161 -31.38 5.53 -3.22
N GLY A 162 -30.37 6.39 -3.09
CA GLY A 162 -30.01 7.01 -1.80
C GLY A 162 -28.71 6.49 -1.16
N MET A 163 -28.32 7.19 -0.09
CA MET A 163 -27.06 7.02 0.65
C MET A 163 -27.17 5.99 1.80
N GLN A 164 -28.38 5.62 2.21
CA GLN A 164 -28.69 4.77 3.38
C GLN A 164 -27.96 3.43 3.43
N ASP A 165 -27.57 2.88 2.27
CA ASP A 165 -26.92 1.56 2.17
C ASP A 165 -25.46 1.64 1.74
N LYS A 166 -24.93 2.85 1.62
CA LYS A 166 -23.54 3.08 1.31
C LYS A 166 -22.79 3.24 2.61
N GLN A 167 -21.54 2.78 2.64
CA GLN A 167 -20.66 2.99 3.77
C GLN A 167 -20.34 4.48 3.86
N PRO A 168 -20.73 5.18 4.95
CA PRO A 168 -20.31 6.54 5.16
C PRO A 168 -18.83 6.57 5.57
N VAL A 169 -18.10 7.52 5.03
CA VAL A 169 -16.69 7.78 5.30
C VAL A 169 -16.53 9.28 5.51
N ILE A 170 -16.00 9.66 6.67
CA ILE A 170 -15.65 11.04 6.97
C ILE A 170 -14.20 11.27 6.58
N GLY A 171 -13.94 12.33 5.82
CA GLY A 171 -12.60 12.86 5.56
C GLY A 171 -12.33 14.08 6.41
N LEU A 172 -11.17 14.11 7.05
CA LEU A 172 -10.64 15.26 7.79
C LEU A 172 -9.35 15.71 7.12
N LEU A 173 -9.29 16.96 6.67
CA LEU A 173 -8.13 17.56 6.02
C LEU A 173 -7.67 18.79 6.81
N GLU A 174 -6.48 18.73 7.39
CA GLU A 174 -5.77 19.89 7.93
C GLU A 174 -5.22 20.72 6.77
N ARG A 175 -5.44 22.04 6.76
CA ARG A 175 -4.94 22.91 5.67
C ARG A 175 -3.42 22.79 5.55
N ASP A 176 -2.96 22.49 4.33
CA ASP A 176 -1.56 22.20 4.01
C ASP A 176 -0.93 21.08 4.87
N GLY A 177 -1.77 20.22 5.43
CA GLY A 177 -1.38 19.21 6.40
C GLY A 177 -1.92 17.83 6.06
N ARG A 178 -2.40 17.14 7.09
CA ARG A 178 -2.71 15.71 7.02
C ARG A 178 -4.15 15.48 6.58
N LEU A 179 -4.35 14.38 5.85
CA LEU A 179 -5.65 13.84 5.51
C LEU A 179 -5.90 12.56 6.29
N LYS A 180 -7.05 12.45 6.97
CA LYS A 180 -7.50 11.20 7.59
C LYS A 180 -8.88 10.84 7.07
N LEU A 181 -9.03 9.59 6.64
CA LEU A 181 -10.33 9.02 6.27
C LEU A 181 -10.75 8.04 7.35
N GLN A 182 -11.95 8.22 7.89
CA GLN A 182 -12.53 7.36 8.91
C GLN A 182 -13.84 6.77 8.41
N VAL A 183 -13.90 5.44 8.38
CA VAL A 183 -15.14 4.70 8.12
C VAL A 183 -16.01 4.79 9.37
N ILE A 184 -17.27 5.20 9.20
CA ILE A 184 -18.25 5.27 10.30
C ILE A 184 -19.36 4.26 10.06
N ASP A 185 -19.86 3.63 11.14
CA ASP A 185 -20.81 2.51 11.02
C ASP A 185 -22.17 2.96 10.49
N LYS A 186 -22.67 4.09 10.98
CA LYS A 186 -23.90 4.74 10.52
C LYS A 186 -23.75 6.25 10.62
N ALA A 187 -24.13 6.94 9.56
CA ALA A 187 -24.37 8.38 9.62
C ALA A 187 -25.78 8.58 10.17
N HIS A 188 -25.88 9.17 11.36
CA HIS A 188 -27.14 9.66 11.89
C HIS A 188 -27.32 11.09 11.36
N GLY A 189 -28.18 11.24 10.36
CA GLY A 189 -28.63 12.53 9.84
C GLY A 189 -30.00 12.90 10.36
#